data_AF-A0A4Y9FJL2-F1
#
_entry.id   AF-A0A4Y9FJL2-F1
#
_cell.length_a   1.000
_cell.length_b   1.000
_cell.length_c   1.000
_cell.angle_alpha   90.00
_cell.angle_beta   90.00
_cell.angle_gamma   90.00
#
_symmetry.space_group_name_H-M   'P 1'
#
loop_
_entity.id
_entity.type
_entity.pdbx_description
1 polymer ?
#
loop_
_entity_poly.entity_id
_entity_poly.type
_entity_poly.pdbx_seq_one_letter_code
_entity_poly.pdbx_strand_id
1 'polypeptide(L)'
;MITLETIKKKSIVDVAGALGIPLKRLSSTLYEQVEHDSFKIFTNTNTFKWFSRDIQGDVIDFVQLIAGVSFKEAIHFLDKGDFPEQEVQALKLEPFRYYLPESKDFSSARTYLKTIRHLSDETIRQGLLAQGQWQSDNHTEPVVVFKSKDHHGRLVGASLQGIEEHPDRYKRGRLKKIMKGSHDYAGISLTIGKPKRLVFAESAIDLMSYYECHKEELSDVRLVSMEGLKKRGPLKTS
;
A
#
# COMPACT_ATOMS: atom_id res chain seq x y z
N MET A 1 1.35 -19.22 27.13
CA MET A 1 0.51 -18.91 25.94
C MET A 1 1.46 -18.36 24.90
N ILE A 2 1.61 -19.03 23.74
CA ILE A 2 2.52 -18.58 22.69
C ILE A 2 1.96 -17.27 22.08
N THR A 3 2.84 -16.33 21.72
CA THR A 3 2.41 -15.06 21.11
C THR A 3 2.10 -15.25 19.63
N LEU A 4 1.27 -14.37 19.07
CA LEU A 4 0.98 -14.38 17.63
C LEU A 4 2.26 -14.20 16.79
N GLU A 5 3.23 -13.43 17.30
CA GLU A 5 4.51 -13.24 16.62
C GLU A 5 5.33 -14.54 16.55
N THR A 6 5.34 -15.34 17.62
CA THR A 6 5.99 -16.65 17.61
C THR A 6 5.28 -17.63 16.67
N ILE A 7 3.94 -17.63 16.63
CA ILE A 7 3.20 -18.47 15.67
C ILE A 7 3.53 -18.09 14.23
N LYS A 8 3.61 -16.79 13.92
CA LYS A 8 3.94 -16.31 12.56
C LYS A 8 5.33 -16.67 12.07
N LYS A 9 6.24 -17.06 12.98
CA LYS A 9 7.58 -17.55 12.64
C LYS A 9 7.62 -19.03 12.27
N LYS A 10 6.56 -19.82 12.52
CA LYS A 10 6.53 -21.24 12.14
C LYS A 10 6.66 -21.37 10.62
N SER A 11 7.55 -22.24 10.18
CA SER A 11 7.87 -22.43 8.76
C SER A 11 6.66 -22.86 7.93
N ILE A 12 6.28 -22.06 6.94
CA ILE A 12 5.22 -22.42 5.99
C ILE A 12 5.57 -23.70 5.22
N VAL A 13 6.85 -23.95 4.93
CA VAL A 13 7.28 -25.14 4.17
C VAL A 13 7.02 -26.41 4.99
N ASP A 14 7.37 -26.40 6.27
CA ASP A 14 7.14 -27.56 7.17
C ASP A 14 5.65 -27.75 7.44
N VAL A 15 4.91 -26.66 7.60
CA VAL A 15 3.44 -26.69 7.74
C VAL A 15 2.77 -27.25 6.48
N ALA A 16 3.22 -26.86 5.28
CA ALA A 16 2.74 -27.41 4.02
C ALA A 16 2.99 -28.92 3.94
N GLY A 17 4.18 -29.37 4.37
CA GLY A 17 4.51 -30.79 4.46
C GLY A 17 3.56 -31.56 5.39
N ALA A 18 3.27 -31.02 6.58
CA ALA A 18 2.33 -31.64 7.52
C ALA A 18 0.87 -31.66 7.01
N LEU A 19 0.49 -30.68 6.18
CA LEU A 19 -0.81 -30.64 5.51
C LEU A 19 -0.85 -31.48 4.21
N GLY A 20 0.23 -32.20 3.88
CA GLY A 20 0.30 -33.04 2.70
C GLY A 20 0.35 -32.28 1.37
N ILE A 21 0.77 -31.00 1.39
CA ILE A 21 0.87 -30.16 0.20
C ILE A 21 2.24 -30.36 -0.46
N PRO A 22 2.28 -30.97 -1.66
CA PRO A 22 3.55 -31.22 -2.34
C PRO A 22 4.14 -29.91 -2.87
N LEU A 23 5.40 -29.65 -2.49
CA LEU A 23 6.15 -28.47 -2.90
C LEU A 23 7.39 -28.86 -3.72
N LYS A 24 7.61 -28.14 -4.81
CA LYS A 24 8.84 -28.16 -5.61
C LYS A 24 9.70 -26.98 -5.23
N ARG A 25 10.94 -27.24 -4.82
CA ARG A 25 11.92 -26.18 -4.56
C ARG A 25 12.41 -25.58 -5.89
N LEU A 26 12.28 -24.26 -6.04
CA LEU A 26 12.80 -23.53 -7.20
C LEU A 26 14.12 -22.81 -6.89
N SER A 27 14.31 -22.34 -5.65
CA SER A 27 15.54 -21.71 -5.19
C SER A 27 15.77 -21.93 -3.70
N SER A 28 16.80 -21.29 -3.13
CA SER A 28 17.00 -21.30 -1.67
C SER A 28 15.84 -20.69 -0.90
N THR A 29 15.13 -19.73 -1.50
CA THR A 29 14.08 -18.94 -0.86
C THR A 29 12.68 -19.13 -1.43
N LEU A 30 12.53 -19.93 -2.49
CA LEU A 30 11.29 -20.06 -3.26
C LEU A 30 10.89 -21.52 -3.47
N TYR A 31 9.64 -21.83 -3.11
CA TYR A 31 8.97 -23.08 -3.41
C TYR A 31 7.70 -22.80 -4.22
N GLU A 32 7.32 -23.76 -5.05
CA GLU A 32 6.13 -23.75 -5.89
C GLU A 32 5.31 -25.00 -5.61
N GLN A 33 3.98 -24.89 -5.54
CA GLN A 33 3.12 -26.05 -5.35
C GLN A 33 3.05 -26.88 -6.64
N VAL A 34 3.08 -28.20 -6.51
CA VAL A 34 3.18 -29.09 -7.69
C VAL A 34 1.94 -29.04 -8.58
N GLU A 35 0.75 -28.85 -8.00
CA GLU A 35 -0.52 -28.88 -8.75
C GLU A 35 -0.95 -27.51 -9.26
N HIS A 36 -0.47 -26.42 -8.64
CA HIS A 36 -0.75 -25.05 -9.04
C HIS A 36 0.56 -24.27 -9.14
N ASP A 37 1.05 -24.11 -10.36
CA ASP A 37 2.24 -23.32 -10.70
C ASP A 37 2.16 -21.84 -10.26
N SER A 38 0.94 -21.34 -10.09
CA SER A 38 0.66 -20.00 -9.60
C SER A 38 0.70 -19.89 -8.06
N PHE A 39 0.94 -20.97 -7.32
CA PHE A 39 1.05 -20.95 -5.87
C PHE A 39 2.51 -21.04 -5.43
N LYS A 40 3.00 -19.98 -4.77
CA LYS A 40 4.41 -19.87 -4.37
C LYS A 40 4.56 -19.59 -2.88
N ILE A 41 5.58 -20.15 -2.27
CA ILE A 41 5.99 -19.93 -0.88
C ILE A 41 7.38 -19.29 -0.85
N PHE A 42 7.51 -18.20 -0.10
CA PHE A 42 8.71 -17.41 0.04
C PHE A 42 9.25 -17.58 1.46
N THR A 43 10.34 -18.34 1.63
CA THR A 43 10.88 -18.64 2.97
C THR A 43 11.57 -17.44 3.61
N ASN A 44 12.15 -16.54 2.81
CA ASN A 44 12.80 -15.32 3.30
C ASN A 44 11.83 -14.35 3.97
N THR A 45 10.55 -14.36 3.59
CA THR A 45 9.49 -13.58 4.24
C THR A 45 8.52 -14.42 5.07
N ASN A 46 8.67 -15.75 5.06
CA ASN A 46 7.73 -16.74 5.58
C ASN A 46 6.26 -16.44 5.19
N THR A 47 6.02 -16.26 3.89
CA THR A 47 4.70 -15.96 3.32
C THR A 47 4.41 -16.81 2.09
N PHE A 48 3.15 -16.86 1.68
CA PHE A 48 2.73 -17.45 0.40
C PHE A 48 2.01 -16.44 -0.49
N LYS A 49 1.96 -16.75 -1.79
CA LYS A 49 1.14 -16.03 -2.78
C LYS A 49 0.56 -16.99 -3.81
N TRP A 50 -0.75 -16.91 -4.00
CA TRP A 50 -1.49 -17.53 -5.08
C TRP A 50 -1.82 -16.50 -6.17
N PHE A 51 -0.96 -16.42 -7.19
CA PHE A 51 -1.01 -15.38 -8.21
C PHE A 51 -2.32 -15.36 -9.01
N SER A 52 -2.87 -16.53 -9.37
CA SER A 52 -4.10 -16.59 -10.17
C SER A 52 -5.37 -16.24 -9.40
N ARG A 53 -5.32 -16.24 -8.06
CA ARG A 53 -6.45 -15.89 -7.19
C ARG A 53 -6.28 -14.55 -6.47
N ASP A 54 -5.13 -13.89 -6.65
CA ASP A 54 -4.72 -12.69 -5.90
C ASP A 54 -4.82 -12.86 -4.36
N ILE A 55 -4.49 -14.06 -3.87
CA ILE A 55 -4.47 -14.38 -2.43
C ILE A 55 -3.01 -14.44 -1.96
N GLN A 56 -2.73 -13.89 -0.78
CA GLN A 56 -1.43 -13.95 -0.14
C GLN A 56 -1.59 -13.81 1.38
N GLY A 57 -0.63 -14.32 2.14
CA GLY A 57 -0.70 -14.25 3.59
C GLY A 57 0.52 -14.84 4.29
N ASP A 58 0.45 -14.83 5.61
CA ASP A 58 1.42 -15.52 6.47
C ASP A 58 1.02 -16.98 6.71
N VAL A 59 1.73 -17.67 7.62
CA VAL A 59 1.50 -19.09 7.94
C VAL A 59 0.10 -19.37 8.49
N ILE A 60 -0.53 -18.41 9.16
CA ILE A 60 -1.88 -18.58 9.71
C ILE A 60 -2.88 -18.52 8.56
N ASP A 61 -2.75 -17.51 7.70
CA ASP A 61 -3.56 -17.38 6.49
C ASP A 61 -3.42 -18.62 5.59
N PHE A 62 -2.21 -19.20 5.52
CA PHE A 62 -1.94 -20.42 4.77
C PHE A 62 -2.75 -21.61 5.31
N VAL A 63 -2.71 -21.86 6.62
CA VAL A 63 -3.48 -22.96 7.24
C VAL A 63 -4.98 -22.76 7.05
N GLN A 64 -5.49 -21.54 7.22
CA GLN A 64 -6.89 -21.24 6.96
C GLN A 64 -7.29 -21.54 5.51
N LEU A 65 -6.45 -21.15 4.55
CA LEU A 65 -6.70 -21.34 3.13
C LEU A 65 -6.67 -22.81 2.72
N ILE A 66 -5.64 -23.56 3.16
CA ILE A 66 -5.42 -24.95 2.75
C ILE A 66 -6.34 -25.91 3.48
N ALA A 67 -6.53 -25.74 4.79
CA ALA A 67 -7.37 -26.64 5.59
C ALA A 67 -8.83 -26.18 5.68
N GLY A 68 -9.18 -24.98 5.19
CA GLY A 68 -10.55 -24.46 5.23
C GLY A 68 -11.05 -24.15 6.64
N VAL A 69 -10.14 -23.84 7.57
CA VAL A 69 -10.45 -23.66 9.01
C VAL A 69 -10.49 -22.18 9.43
N SER A 70 -11.08 -21.92 10.60
CA SER A 70 -11.10 -20.59 11.21
C SER A 70 -9.71 -20.16 11.71
N PHE A 71 -9.55 -18.85 11.93
CA PHE A 71 -8.31 -18.29 12.49
C PHE A 71 -7.91 -18.93 13.83
N LYS A 72 -8.90 -19.22 14.69
CA LYS A 72 -8.67 -19.84 16.00
C LYS A 72 -8.19 -21.28 15.86
N GLU A 73 -8.77 -22.03 14.93
CA GLU A 73 -8.37 -23.41 14.64
C GLU A 73 -6.98 -23.46 13.99
N ALA A 74 -6.68 -22.52 13.08
CA ALA A 74 -5.35 -22.39 12.49
C ALA A 74 -4.28 -22.10 13.54
N ILE A 75 -4.53 -21.16 14.46
CA ILE A 75 -3.66 -20.90 15.61
C ILE A 75 -3.48 -22.16 16.46
N HIS A 76 -4.58 -22.87 16.75
CA HIS A 76 -4.51 -24.08 17.57
C HIS A 76 -3.66 -25.18 16.92
N PHE A 77 -3.84 -25.40 15.63
CA PHE A 77 -3.04 -26.34 14.84
C PHE A 77 -1.56 -25.96 14.87
N LEU A 78 -1.24 -24.69 14.65
CA LEU A 78 0.15 -24.20 14.66
C LEU A 78 0.77 -24.27 16.05
N ASP A 79 0.03 -23.93 17.11
CA ASP A 79 0.48 -23.98 18.51
C ASP A 79 0.77 -25.41 18.97
N LYS A 80 -0.07 -26.38 18.56
CA LYS A 80 0.09 -27.80 18.90
C LYS A 80 1.11 -28.53 18.03
N GLY A 81 1.32 -28.07 16.81
CA GLY A 81 2.30 -28.66 15.90
C GLY A 81 3.73 -28.26 16.25
N ASP A 82 4.63 -29.24 16.18
CA ASP A 82 6.07 -29.03 16.32
C ASP A 82 6.66 -28.61 14.96
N PHE A 83 6.59 -27.31 14.70
CA PHE A 83 7.09 -26.69 13.47
C PHE A 83 8.30 -25.83 13.80
N PRO A 84 9.43 -25.97 13.08
CA PRO A 84 10.60 -25.13 13.30
C PRO A 84 10.28 -23.66 12.98
N GLU A 85 10.96 -22.76 13.68
CA GLU A 85 10.92 -21.34 13.32
C GLU A 85 11.73 -21.11 12.04
N GLN A 86 11.12 -20.42 11.09
CA GLN A 86 11.79 -19.90 9.91
C GLN A 86 12.41 -18.55 10.26
N GLU A 87 13.73 -18.44 10.06
CA GLU A 87 14.38 -17.14 10.12
C GLU A 87 13.88 -16.28 8.96
N VAL A 88 13.06 -15.28 9.30
CA VAL A 88 12.53 -14.31 8.37
C VAL A 88 13.55 -13.19 8.24
N GLN A 89 13.98 -12.89 7.03
CA GLN A 89 14.70 -11.65 6.78
C GLN A 89 13.75 -10.51 7.16
N ALA A 90 14.11 -9.77 8.21
CA ALA A 90 13.41 -8.54 8.54
C ALA A 90 13.33 -7.72 7.26
N LEU A 91 12.09 -7.44 6.80
CA LEU A 91 11.85 -6.53 5.69
C LEU A 91 12.50 -5.20 6.06
N LYS A 92 13.72 -4.99 5.59
CA LYS A 92 14.36 -3.69 5.67
C LYS A 92 13.55 -2.83 4.74
N LEU A 93 12.62 -2.04 5.31
CA LEU A 93 11.91 -1.01 4.58
C LEU A 93 12.98 -0.04 4.09
N GLU A 94 13.43 -0.25 2.86
CA GLU A 94 14.33 0.68 2.21
C GLU A 94 13.65 2.05 2.18
N PRO A 95 14.37 3.13 2.52
CA PRO A 95 13.81 4.47 2.46
C PRO A 95 13.23 4.74 1.08
N PHE A 96 12.05 5.37 1.03
CA PHE A 96 11.44 5.76 -0.23
C PHE A 96 12.39 6.68 -0.99
N ARG A 97 12.67 6.35 -2.25
CA ARG A 97 13.47 7.16 -3.15
C ARG A 97 12.57 7.84 -4.16
N TYR A 98 12.52 9.16 -4.11
CA TYR A 98 11.81 9.95 -5.10
C TYR A 98 12.64 10.07 -6.38
N TYR A 99 12.09 9.60 -7.49
CA TYR A 99 12.79 9.47 -8.78
C TYR A 99 12.13 10.23 -9.94
N LEU A 100 11.03 10.95 -9.69
CA LEU A 100 10.32 11.65 -10.75
C LEU A 100 10.99 13.00 -11.04
N PRO A 101 11.29 13.34 -12.30
CA PRO A 101 11.73 14.69 -12.65
C PRO A 101 10.63 15.71 -12.35
N GLU A 102 10.95 16.70 -11.51
CA GLU A 102 10.04 17.81 -11.20
C GLU A 102 10.25 18.95 -12.20
N SER A 103 9.13 19.51 -12.65
CA SER A 103 9.11 20.75 -13.40
C SER A 103 9.39 21.93 -12.46
N LYS A 104 10.17 22.91 -12.94
CA LYS A 104 10.32 24.21 -12.24
C LYS A 104 9.02 25.01 -12.25
N ASP A 105 8.17 24.78 -13.24
CA ASP A 105 6.87 25.42 -13.39
C ASP A 105 5.76 24.50 -12.90
N PHE A 106 4.83 25.07 -12.14
CA PHE A 106 3.64 24.42 -11.58
C PHE A 106 2.34 24.86 -12.28
N SER A 107 2.43 25.66 -13.35
CA SER A 107 1.28 26.27 -14.02
C SER A 107 0.25 25.25 -14.50
N SER A 108 0.65 24.15 -15.14
CA SER A 108 -0.26 23.14 -15.68
C SER A 108 -1.00 22.40 -14.56
N ALA A 109 -0.27 22.01 -13.51
CA ALA A 109 -0.83 21.40 -12.31
C ALA A 109 -1.80 22.36 -11.61
N ARG A 110 -1.44 23.64 -11.48
CA ARG A 110 -2.30 24.67 -10.90
C ARG A 110 -3.57 24.87 -11.71
N THR A 111 -3.47 24.98 -13.03
CA THR A 111 -4.63 25.11 -13.94
C THR A 111 -5.53 23.89 -13.83
N TYR A 112 -4.97 22.68 -13.83
CA TYR A 112 -5.76 21.47 -13.62
C TYR A 112 -6.48 21.46 -12.27
N LEU A 113 -5.78 21.71 -11.17
CA LEU A 113 -6.38 21.70 -9.83
C LEU A 113 -7.44 22.80 -9.66
N LYS A 114 -7.22 23.98 -10.24
CA LYS A 114 -8.14 25.12 -10.13
C LYS A 114 -9.33 25.01 -11.06
N THR A 115 -9.09 24.77 -12.35
CA THR A 115 -10.13 24.81 -13.38
C THR A 115 -10.88 23.51 -13.50
N ILE A 116 -10.21 22.36 -13.35
CA ILE A 116 -10.83 21.03 -13.52
C ILE A 116 -11.28 20.45 -12.18
N ARG A 117 -10.51 20.64 -11.10
CA ARG A 117 -10.85 20.14 -9.76
C ARG A 117 -11.52 21.17 -8.85
N HIS A 118 -11.71 22.40 -9.33
CA HIS A 118 -12.37 23.50 -8.61
C HIS A 118 -11.76 23.81 -7.24
N LEU A 119 -10.45 23.61 -7.09
CA LEU A 119 -9.73 23.89 -5.84
C LEU A 119 -9.28 25.35 -5.81
N SER A 120 -9.45 26.00 -4.67
CA SER A 120 -8.97 27.35 -4.46
C SER A 120 -7.44 27.40 -4.38
N ASP A 121 -6.89 28.57 -4.66
CA ASP A 121 -5.44 28.79 -4.56
C ASP A 121 -4.93 28.61 -3.12
N GLU A 122 -5.78 28.84 -2.13
CA GLU A 122 -5.52 28.56 -0.72
C GLU A 122 -5.32 27.05 -0.50
N THR A 123 -6.27 26.23 -0.92
CA THR A 123 -6.21 24.76 -0.79
C THR A 123 -5.02 24.17 -1.54
N ILE A 124 -4.71 24.70 -2.73
CA ILE A 124 -3.54 24.28 -3.52
C ILE A 124 -2.22 24.59 -2.79
N ARG A 125 -2.15 25.68 -2.02
CA ARG A 125 -0.92 26.11 -1.31
C ARG A 125 -0.61 25.31 -0.05
N GLN A 126 -1.53 24.50 0.47
CA GLN A 126 -1.34 23.79 1.74
C GLN A 126 -0.31 22.64 1.70
N GLY A 127 0.36 22.45 0.56
CA GLY A 127 1.70 21.88 0.50
C GLY A 127 1.75 20.37 0.28
N LEU A 128 2.85 19.93 -0.33
CA LEU A 128 3.17 18.60 -0.87
C LEU A 128 2.82 18.37 -2.34
N LEU A 129 2.44 19.41 -3.07
CA LEU A 129 2.21 19.34 -4.51
C LEU A 129 3.48 19.68 -5.28
N ALA A 130 3.75 18.92 -6.35
CA ALA A 130 4.70 19.29 -7.38
C ALA A 130 4.10 18.98 -8.75
N GLN A 131 4.71 19.51 -9.80
CA GLN A 131 4.43 19.10 -11.18
C GLN A 131 5.62 18.28 -11.66
N GLY A 132 5.37 17.20 -12.37
CA GLY A 132 6.42 16.36 -12.94
C GLY A 132 6.03 15.81 -14.30
N GLN A 133 6.96 15.05 -14.88
CA GLN A 133 6.73 14.33 -16.14
C GLN A 133 6.79 12.83 -15.86
N TRP A 134 5.69 12.13 -16.12
CA TRP A 134 5.63 10.69 -16.02
C TRP A 134 5.96 10.06 -17.36
N GLN A 135 7.04 9.29 -17.42
CA GLN A 135 7.42 8.52 -18.59
C GLN A 135 6.97 7.06 -18.45
N SER A 136 6.20 6.61 -19.43
CA SER A 136 5.87 5.21 -19.71
C SER A 136 6.46 4.83 -21.06
N ASP A 137 6.50 3.52 -21.37
CA ASP A 137 7.30 2.96 -22.48
C ASP A 137 7.28 3.78 -23.78
N ASN A 138 6.10 4.22 -24.24
CA ASN A 138 5.96 5.00 -25.47
C ASN A 138 5.26 6.36 -25.27
N HIS A 139 5.16 6.86 -24.04
CA HIS A 139 4.41 8.08 -23.76
C HIS A 139 4.89 8.79 -22.50
N THR A 140 5.04 10.11 -22.61
CA THR A 140 5.35 11.02 -21.51
C THR A 140 4.18 11.97 -21.33
N GLU A 141 3.68 12.10 -20.10
CA GLU A 141 2.61 13.04 -19.75
C GLU A 141 2.92 13.88 -18.52
N PRO A 142 2.41 15.11 -18.46
CA PRO A 142 2.51 15.94 -17.27
C PRO A 142 1.60 15.40 -16.15
N VAL A 143 2.14 15.39 -14.93
CA VAL A 143 1.44 14.89 -13.75
C VAL A 143 1.49 15.89 -12.59
N VAL A 144 0.43 15.90 -11.79
CA VAL A 144 0.47 16.43 -10.42
C VAL A 144 1.02 15.34 -9.51
N VAL A 145 2.01 15.71 -8.70
CA VAL A 145 2.64 14.87 -7.70
C VAL A 145 2.13 15.25 -6.32
N PHE A 146 1.64 14.27 -5.58
CA PHE A 146 1.20 14.40 -4.20
C PHE A 146 2.21 13.68 -3.30
N LYS A 147 3.09 14.44 -2.65
CA LYS A 147 4.17 13.90 -1.79
C LYS A 147 3.60 13.48 -0.43
N SER A 148 4.00 12.32 0.07
CA SER A 148 3.57 11.81 1.39
C SER A 148 4.72 11.88 2.38
N LYS A 149 4.50 12.50 3.53
CA LYS A 149 5.51 12.62 4.59
C LYS A 149 5.05 11.91 5.86
N ASP A 150 5.98 11.30 6.59
CA ASP A 150 5.71 10.77 7.93
C ASP A 150 5.65 11.90 8.98
N HIS A 151 5.39 11.51 10.24
CA HIS A 151 5.30 12.43 11.37
C HIS A 151 6.62 13.13 11.72
N HIS A 152 7.75 12.66 11.18
CA HIS A 152 9.06 13.31 11.27
C HIS A 152 9.38 14.18 10.05
N GLY A 153 8.43 14.34 9.12
CA GLY A 153 8.60 15.12 7.90
C GLY A 153 9.44 14.43 6.81
N ARG A 154 9.77 13.14 6.96
CA ARG A 154 10.52 12.38 5.95
C ARG A 154 9.59 11.96 4.84
N LEU A 155 10.05 12.07 3.60
CA LEU A 155 9.29 11.64 2.42
C LEU A 155 9.21 10.11 2.40
N VAL A 156 8.00 9.56 2.49
CA VAL A 156 7.74 8.11 2.57
C VAL A 156 7.01 7.57 1.35
N GLY A 157 6.53 8.44 0.47
CA GLY A 157 5.89 8.05 -0.78
C GLY A 157 5.46 9.25 -1.61
N ALA A 158 4.87 8.96 -2.76
CA ALA A 158 4.15 9.95 -3.55
C ALA A 158 3.11 9.28 -4.47
N SER A 159 1.99 9.95 -4.71
CA SER A 159 1.02 9.57 -5.74
C SER A 159 1.03 10.57 -6.89
N LEU A 160 0.61 10.10 -8.07
CA LEU A 160 0.64 10.80 -9.34
C LEU A 160 -0.76 10.84 -9.93
N GLN A 161 -1.16 12.01 -10.40
CA GLN A 161 -2.38 12.24 -11.18
C GLN A 161 -2.02 12.86 -12.53
N GLY A 162 -2.46 12.23 -13.63
CA GLY A 162 -2.33 12.79 -14.97
C GLY A 162 -3.14 14.09 -15.13
N ILE A 163 -2.51 15.10 -15.74
CA ILE A 163 -3.11 16.41 -16.05
C ILE A 163 -3.92 16.35 -17.35
N GLU A 164 -3.54 15.49 -18.30
CA GLU A 164 -4.18 15.33 -19.61
C GLU A 164 -5.11 14.10 -19.66
N GLU A 165 -6.09 14.12 -20.56
CA GLU A 165 -7.03 12.99 -20.75
C GLU A 165 -6.49 12.05 -21.81
N HIS A 166 -6.40 10.78 -21.44
CA HIS A 166 -6.06 9.69 -22.31
C HIS A 166 -7.06 8.53 -22.05
N PRO A 167 -8.34 8.68 -22.46
CA PRO A 167 -9.37 7.66 -22.24
C PRO A 167 -9.02 6.31 -22.86
N ASP A 168 -8.27 6.31 -23.97
CA ASP A 168 -7.79 5.09 -24.63
C ASP A 168 -6.70 4.36 -23.81
N ARG A 169 -6.07 5.05 -22.85
CA ARG A 169 -4.98 4.51 -22.01
C ARG A 169 -5.42 4.21 -20.58
N TYR A 170 -6.40 4.94 -20.07
CA TYR A 170 -6.81 4.89 -18.66
C TYR A 170 -8.31 4.73 -18.51
N LYS A 171 -8.74 3.70 -17.75
CA LYS A 171 -10.15 3.43 -17.45
C LYS A 171 -10.90 4.63 -16.84
N ARG A 172 -10.21 5.48 -16.09
CA ARG A 172 -10.76 6.70 -15.47
C ARG A 172 -10.43 7.98 -16.27
N GLY A 173 -10.05 7.86 -17.54
CA GLY A 173 -9.66 8.97 -18.41
C GLY A 173 -8.26 9.51 -18.16
N ARG A 174 -7.68 9.34 -16.96
CA ARG A 174 -6.39 9.93 -16.57
C ARG A 174 -5.52 8.96 -15.79
N LEU A 175 -4.20 9.17 -15.81
CA LEU A 175 -3.28 8.43 -14.97
C LEU A 175 -3.62 8.63 -13.48
N LYS A 176 -3.69 7.53 -12.72
CA LYS A 176 -3.69 7.52 -11.25
C LYS A 176 -2.71 6.44 -10.81
N LYS A 177 -1.64 6.82 -10.10
CA LYS A 177 -0.54 5.90 -9.76
C LYS A 177 0.11 6.24 -8.43
N ILE A 178 0.52 5.23 -7.67
CA ILE A 178 1.44 5.39 -6.53
C ILE A 178 2.87 5.11 -7.01
N MET A 179 3.83 5.95 -6.64
CA MET A 179 5.24 5.74 -6.99
C MET A 179 5.77 4.46 -6.34
N LYS A 180 6.58 3.70 -7.09
CA LYS A 180 7.15 2.43 -6.62
C LYS A 180 8.03 2.68 -5.39
N GLY A 181 7.91 1.82 -4.38
CA GLY A 181 8.65 1.94 -3.12
C GLY A 181 8.04 2.94 -2.13
N SER A 182 6.90 3.55 -2.45
CA SER A 182 6.11 4.26 -1.43
C SER A 182 5.71 3.27 -0.33
N HIS A 183 5.78 3.72 0.92
CA HIS A 183 5.37 2.92 2.06
C HIS A 183 3.87 2.59 1.97
N ASP A 184 3.46 1.46 2.54
CA ASP A 184 2.06 1.04 2.51
C ASP A 184 1.14 2.10 3.13
N TYR A 185 1.58 2.83 4.16
CA TYR A 185 0.84 3.91 4.81
C TYR A 185 1.01 5.29 4.15
N ALA A 186 1.61 5.36 2.96
CA ALA A 186 1.81 6.63 2.25
C ALA A 186 0.46 7.28 1.92
N GLY A 187 0.33 8.53 2.31
CA GLY A 187 -0.82 9.39 2.04
C GLY A 187 -0.48 10.83 2.41
N ILE A 188 -1.18 11.79 1.81
CA ILE A 188 -1.19 13.16 2.31
C ILE A 188 -2.06 13.20 3.57
N SER A 189 -1.60 13.93 4.56
CA SER A 189 -2.41 14.26 5.73
C SER A 189 -2.32 15.73 6.06
N LEU A 190 -3.45 16.31 6.44
CA LEU A 190 -3.58 17.68 6.92
C LEU A 190 -4.14 17.65 8.34
N THR A 191 -3.50 18.34 9.27
CA THR A 191 -3.96 18.48 10.65
C THR A 191 -4.47 19.89 10.88
N ILE A 192 -5.69 20.00 11.40
CA ILE A 192 -6.35 21.26 11.74
C ILE A 192 -6.61 21.27 13.24
N GLY A 193 -6.10 22.30 13.94
CA GLY A 193 -6.23 22.41 15.40
C GLY A 193 -5.55 21.26 16.15
N LYS A 194 -6.17 20.79 17.25
CA LYS A 194 -5.71 19.63 18.03
C LYS A 194 -6.59 18.43 17.69
N PRO A 195 -6.14 17.52 16.81
CA PRO A 195 -7.00 16.50 16.22
C PRO A 195 -7.61 15.56 17.27
N LYS A 196 -8.95 15.50 17.32
CA LYS A 196 -9.75 14.58 18.14
C LYS A 196 -10.45 13.50 17.30
N ARG A 197 -10.43 13.65 15.97
CA ARG A 197 -11.05 12.74 15.00
C ARG A 197 -10.24 12.64 13.72
N LEU A 198 -10.45 11.53 13.00
CA LEU A 198 -9.84 11.25 11.71
C LEU A 198 -10.92 11.23 10.61
N VAL A 199 -10.60 11.80 9.45
CA VAL A 199 -11.41 11.67 8.23
C VAL A 199 -10.54 11.09 7.14
N PHE A 200 -11.02 10.04 6.49
CA PHE A 200 -10.31 9.34 5.43
C PHE A 200 -10.95 9.63 4.07
N ALA A 201 -10.11 9.87 3.07
CA ALA A 201 -10.51 10.00 1.68
C ALA A 201 -9.78 8.99 0.80
N GLU A 202 -10.37 8.57 -0.32
CA GLU A 202 -9.77 7.56 -1.21
C GLU A 202 -8.42 8.03 -1.78
N SER A 203 -8.31 9.33 -2.13
CA SER A 203 -7.10 9.93 -2.69
C SER A 203 -6.86 11.35 -2.19
N ALA A 204 -5.68 11.89 -2.49
CA ALA A 204 -5.30 13.25 -2.15
C ALA A 204 -6.25 14.27 -2.77
N ILE A 205 -6.72 14.05 -3.99
CA ILE A 205 -7.69 14.97 -4.60
C ILE A 205 -9.03 14.89 -3.89
N ASP A 206 -9.50 13.70 -3.53
CA ASP A 206 -10.75 13.55 -2.77
C ASP A 206 -10.63 14.24 -1.40
N LEU A 207 -9.46 14.13 -0.75
CA LEU A 207 -9.16 14.85 0.49
C LEU A 207 -9.18 16.36 0.31
N MET A 208 -8.54 16.87 -0.76
CA MET A 208 -8.50 18.30 -1.05
C MET A 208 -9.88 18.85 -1.41
N SER A 209 -10.69 18.10 -2.15
CA SER A 209 -12.08 18.46 -2.46
C SER A 209 -12.94 18.47 -1.19
N TYR A 210 -12.79 17.47 -0.32
CA TYR A 210 -13.47 17.46 0.97
C TYR A 210 -13.06 18.65 1.84
N TYR A 211 -11.76 18.95 1.91
CA TYR A 211 -11.26 20.14 2.60
C TYR A 211 -11.88 21.42 2.02
N GLU A 212 -11.82 21.62 0.70
CA GLU A 212 -12.37 22.82 0.06
C GLU A 212 -13.84 23.03 0.40
N CYS A 213 -14.64 21.96 0.38
CA CYS A 213 -16.06 22.06 0.67
C CYS A 213 -16.38 22.33 2.14
N HIS A 214 -15.49 22.02 3.08
CA HIS A 214 -15.82 22.01 4.53
C HIS A 214 -14.85 22.85 5.37
N LYS A 215 -13.86 23.52 4.76
CA LYS A 215 -12.77 24.22 5.46
C LYS A 215 -13.20 25.19 6.55
N GLU A 216 -14.37 25.83 6.42
CA GLU A 216 -14.93 26.76 7.41
C GLU A 216 -15.44 26.05 8.68
N GLU A 217 -15.80 24.77 8.58
CA GLU A 217 -16.37 23.98 9.68
C GLU A 217 -15.34 23.01 10.31
N LEU A 218 -14.23 22.76 9.61
CA LEU A 218 -13.21 21.84 10.07
C LEU A 218 -12.45 22.43 11.26
N SER A 219 -12.57 21.77 12.40
CA SER A 219 -11.80 22.04 13.62
C SER A 219 -11.39 20.73 14.29
N ASP A 220 -10.24 20.74 14.96
CA ASP A 220 -9.72 19.61 15.74
C ASP A 220 -9.80 18.26 15.00
N VAL A 221 -9.32 18.22 13.76
CA VAL A 221 -9.43 17.07 12.85
C VAL A 221 -8.14 16.82 12.09
N ARG A 222 -7.86 15.54 11.82
CA ARG A 222 -6.83 15.14 10.86
C ARG A 222 -7.45 14.45 9.66
N LEU A 223 -7.23 15.02 8.49
CA LEU A 223 -7.63 14.47 7.20
C LEU A 223 -6.50 13.57 6.69
N VAL A 224 -6.81 12.39 6.15
CA VAL A 224 -5.84 11.42 5.64
C VAL A 224 -6.30 10.85 4.30
N SER A 225 -5.47 10.95 3.26
CA SER A 225 -5.73 10.27 1.99
C SER A 225 -5.18 8.85 2.04
N MET A 226 -5.96 7.87 1.58
CA MET A 226 -5.56 6.46 1.60
C MET A 226 -4.77 6.01 0.37
N GLU A 227 -4.78 6.78 -0.71
CA GLU A 227 -4.03 6.55 -1.96
C GLU A 227 -4.06 5.10 -2.47
N GLY A 228 -5.20 4.43 -2.40
CA GLY A 228 -5.31 3.04 -2.87
C GLY A 228 -4.56 2.02 -2.00
N LEU A 229 -4.36 2.33 -0.71
CA LEU A 229 -4.00 1.40 0.37
C LEU A 229 -4.57 0.01 0.07
N LYS A 230 -3.70 -0.98 -0.13
CA LYS A 230 -4.12 -2.38 -0.17
C LYS A 230 -4.86 -2.64 1.14
N LYS A 231 -6.07 -3.20 1.06
CA LYS A 231 -6.84 -3.63 2.24
C LYS A 231 -5.97 -4.54 3.10
N ARG A 232 -5.25 -3.98 4.07
CA ARG A 232 -4.75 -4.68 5.25
C ARG A 232 -5.49 -4.07 6.42
N GLY A 233 -5.84 -4.94 7.36
CA GLY A 233 -6.76 -4.68 8.47
C GLY A 233 -6.41 -3.45 9.31
N PRO A 234 -7.24 -3.16 10.33
CA PRO A 234 -7.32 -1.85 10.97
C PRO A 234 -5.93 -1.30 11.34
N LEU A 235 -5.73 -0.03 10.98
CA LEU A 235 -4.59 0.78 11.39
C LEU A 235 -4.38 0.58 12.89
N LYS A 236 -3.24 -0.03 13.27
CA LYS A 236 -2.84 -0.09 14.67
C LYS A 236 -2.55 1.33 15.13
N THR A 237 -3.48 1.91 15.87
CA THR A 237 -3.21 3.08 16.69
C THR A 237 -2.23 2.67 17.78
N SER A 238 -1.18 3.47 17.94
CA SER A 238 -0.22 3.37 19.03
C SER A 238 -0.85 3.74 20.37
#